data_AF-A0A928NRF0-F1
#
_entry.id   AF-A0A928NRF0-F1
#
_cell.length_a   1.000
_cell.length_b   1.000
_cell.length_c   1.000
_cell.angle_alpha   90.00
_cell.angle_beta   90.00
_cell.angle_gamma   90.00
#
_symmetry.space_group_name_H-M   'P 1'
#
loop_
_entity.id
_entity.type
_entity.pdbx_description
1 polymer ?
#
loop_
_entity_poly.entity_id
_entity_poly.type
_entity_poly.pdbx_seq_one_letter_code
_entity_poly.pdbx_strand_id
1 'polypeptide(L)'
;MKSIGVIRKIDELGRIVLPVEFRRTLNIKKNDAVEIYAQGNSIYITKSHPACVICGKTTKLTEVDGKFICRGCAKKLGRMYADQKTIPFPEDIVDNMIENYEDIIPGGIDEDQAIAQ
;
A
#
# COMPACT_ATOMS: atom_id res chain seq x y z
N MET A 1 -7.05 0.86 -35.55
CA MET A 1 -6.10 1.47 -34.60
C MET A 1 -5.44 2.67 -35.28
N LYS A 2 -5.53 3.87 -34.71
CA LYS A 2 -4.71 5.01 -35.17
C LYS A 2 -3.39 4.97 -34.41
N SER A 3 -2.33 4.48 -35.06
CA SER A 3 -0.96 4.56 -34.54
C SER A 3 -0.46 5.99 -34.70
N ILE A 4 -0.64 6.82 -33.68
CA ILE A 4 -0.04 8.15 -33.64
C ILE A 4 1.39 7.97 -33.16
N GLY A 5 2.34 7.84 -34.08
CA GLY A 5 3.76 7.83 -33.75
C GLY A 5 4.24 9.25 -33.48
N VAL A 6 4.78 9.51 -32.30
CA VAL A 6 5.44 10.79 -31.98
C VAL A 6 6.86 10.50 -31.52
N ILE A 7 7.85 11.09 -32.19
CA ILE A 7 9.25 10.99 -31.80
C ILE A 7 9.54 12.06 -30.73
N ARG A 8 10.05 11.63 -29.58
CA ARG A 8 10.54 12.48 -28.48
C ARG A 8 11.96 12.09 -28.11
N LYS A 9 12.77 13.10 -27.83
CA LYS A 9 14.11 12.92 -27.27
C LYS A 9 13.98 12.64 -25.78
N ILE A 10 14.91 11.86 -25.27
CA ILE A 10 15.12 11.63 -23.84
C ILE A 10 15.86 12.86 -23.31
N ASP A 11 15.52 13.31 -22.11
CA ASP A 11 16.27 14.38 -21.45
C ASP A 11 17.58 13.87 -20.83
N GLU A 12 18.35 14.77 -20.22
CA GLU A 12 19.65 14.45 -19.61
C GLU A 12 19.56 13.43 -18.46
N LEU A 13 18.37 13.27 -17.86
CA LEU A 13 18.13 12.39 -16.72
C LEU A 13 17.44 11.07 -17.12
N GLY A 14 17.21 10.83 -18.41
CA GLY A 14 16.55 9.61 -18.87
C GLY A 14 15.01 9.68 -18.87
N ARG A 15 14.41 10.85 -18.64
CA ARG A 15 12.94 11.00 -18.59
C ARG A 15 12.38 11.20 -19.99
N ILE A 16 11.16 10.70 -20.20
CA ILE A 16 10.39 10.90 -21.43
C ILE A 16 9.07 11.58 -21.06
N VAL A 17 8.75 12.67 -21.75
CA VAL A 17 7.47 13.37 -21.57
C VAL A 17 6.38 12.68 -22.38
N LEU A 18 5.34 12.19 -21.71
CA LEU A 18 4.17 11.60 -22.35
C LEU A 18 3.28 12.69 -22.99
N PRO A 19 3.08 12.70 -24.32
CA PRO A 19 2.23 13.69 -24.98
C PRO A 19 0.79 13.70 -24.45
N VAL A 20 0.11 14.84 -24.61
CA VAL A 20 -1.23 15.06 -24.04
C VAL A 20 -2.28 14.12 -24.63
N GLU A 21 -2.09 13.71 -25.88
CA GLU A 21 -2.95 12.79 -26.60
C GLU A 21 -2.98 11.43 -25.92
N PHE A 22 -1.80 10.85 -25.63
CA PHE A 22 -1.70 9.58 -24.92
C PHE A 22 -2.27 9.66 -23.50
N ARG A 23 -2.02 10.77 -22.79
CA ARG A 23 -2.61 10.97 -21.45
C ARG A 23 -4.13 10.97 -21.48
N ARG A 24 -4.75 11.61 -22.47
CA ARG A 24 -6.22 11.62 -22.64
C ARG A 24 -6.74 10.24 -23.01
N THR A 25 -6.09 9.53 -23.94
CA THR A 25 -6.52 8.20 -24.37
C THR A 25 -6.41 7.15 -23.26
N LEU A 26 -5.33 7.20 -22.46
CA LEU A 26 -5.13 6.29 -21.32
C LEU A 26 -5.78 6.79 -20.03
N ASN A 27 -6.45 7.95 -20.06
CA ASN A 27 -7.07 8.60 -18.90
C ASN A 27 -6.10 8.73 -17.70
N ILE A 28 -4.86 9.12 -17.97
CA ILE A 28 -3.82 9.34 -16.96
C ILE A 28 -3.88 10.79 -16.51
N LYS A 29 -4.18 11.01 -15.22
CA LYS A 29 -4.23 12.33 -14.59
C LYS A 29 -2.91 12.67 -13.90
N LYS A 30 -2.76 13.92 -13.46
CA LYS A 30 -1.61 14.35 -12.65
C LYS A 30 -1.60 13.52 -11.36
N ASN A 31 -0.43 13.00 -10.99
CA ASN A 31 -0.19 12.12 -9.84
C ASN A 31 -0.79 10.70 -9.94
N ASP A 32 -1.33 10.30 -11.09
CA ASP A 32 -1.73 8.89 -11.28
C ASP A 32 -0.48 8.00 -11.33
N ALA A 33 -0.54 6.86 -10.64
CA ALA A 33 0.47 5.82 -10.77
C ALA A 33 0.38 5.16 -12.15
N VAL A 34 1.54 4.89 -12.75
CA VAL A 34 1.68 4.27 -14.06
C VAL A 34 2.62 3.10 -13.93
N GLU A 35 2.24 1.97 -14.52
CA GLU A 35 3.06 0.78 -14.57
C GLU A 35 3.87 0.79 -15.87
N ILE A 36 5.16 0.49 -15.75
CA ILE A 36 6.09 0.45 -16.88
C ILE A 36 6.75 -0.91 -16.88
N TYR A 37 6.67 -1.61 -18.00
CA TYR A 37 7.33 -2.90 -18.19
C TYR A 37 7.97 -3.00 -19.56
N ALA A 38 9.05 -3.77 -19.64
CA ALA A 38 9.78 -4.02 -20.88
C ALA A 38 9.46 -5.41 -21.42
N GLN A 39 9.28 -5.52 -22.74
CA GLN A 39 9.14 -6.79 -23.44
C GLN A 39 9.91 -6.72 -24.76
N GLY A 40 10.94 -7.55 -24.90
CA GLY A 40 11.85 -7.49 -26.04
C GLY A 40 12.54 -6.13 -26.13
N ASN A 41 12.40 -5.47 -27.28
CA ASN A 41 12.96 -4.14 -27.53
C ASN A 41 11.93 -3.01 -27.38
N SER A 42 10.84 -3.26 -26.65
CA SER A 42 9.71 -2.36 -26.49
C SER A 42 9.42 -2.08 -25.02
N ILE A 43 9.03 -0.85 -24.71
CA ILE A 43 8.52 -0.43 -23.39
C ILE A 43 7.01 -0.24 -23.50
N TYR A 44 6.30 -0.81 -22.53
CA TYR A 44 4.85 -0.70 -22.40
C TYR A 44 4.53 0.15 -21.17
N ILE A 45 3.57 1.05 -21.35
CA ILE A 45 3.12 1.98 -20.32
C ILE A 45 1.61 1.77 -20.14
N THR A 46 1.20 1.37 -18.94
CA THR A 46 -0.18 1.08 -18.58
C THR A 46 -0.60 1.90 -17.37
N LYS A 47 -1.87 2.30 -17.30
CA LYS A 47 -2.40 2.93 -16.08
C LYS A 47 -2.34 1.91 -14.94
N SER A 48 -1.73 2.28 -13.82
CA SER A 48 -1.73 1.41 -12.64
C SER A 48 -3.16 1.34 -12.10
N HIS A 49 -3.65 0.12 -11.88
CA HIS A 49 -4.93 -0.12 -11.24
C HIS A 49 -4.66 -0.71 -9.86
N PRO A 50 -5.46 -0.35 -8.84
CA PRO A 50 -5.41 -1.07 -7.58
C PRO A 50 -5.66 -2.55 -7.88
N ALA A 51 -4.78 -3.40 -7.39
CA ALA A 51 -4.80 -4.83 -7.60
C ALA A 51 -4.57 -5.55 -6.26
N CYS A 52 -5.16 -6.72 -6.13
CA CYS A 52 -4.99 -7.55 -4.95
C CYS A 52 -3.52 -7.93 -4.78
N VAL A 53 -2.90 -7.58 -3.65
CA VAL A 53 -1.48 -7.86 -3.36
C VAL A 53 -1.13 -9.35 -3.39
N ILE A 54 -2.11 -10.24 -3.28
CA ILE A 54 -1.90 -11.69 -3.26
C ILE A 54 -2.07 -12.34 -4.64
N CYS A 55 -2.99 -11.83 -5.47
CA CYS A 55 -3.37 -12.53 -6.71
C CYS A 55 -3.51 -11.64 -7.95
N GLY A 56 -3.26 -10.34 -7.84
CA GLY A 56 -3.32 -9.40 -8.96
C GLY A 56 -4.72 -9.06 -9.48
N LYS A 57 -5.79 -9.62 -8.90
CA LYS A 57 -7.16 -9.27 -9.33
C LYS A 57 -7.47 -7.81 -9.04
N THR A 58 -8.09 -7.13 -10.00
CA THR A 58 -8.52 -5.72 -9.88
C THR A 58 -9.98 -5.58 -9.44
N THR A 59 -10.68 -6.70 -9.19
CA THR A 59 -12.11 -6.72 -8.88
C THR A 59 -12.37 -7.07 -7.41
N LYS A 60 -13.43 -6.47 -6.84
CA LYS A 60 -13.89 -6.71 -5.46
C LYS A 60 -12.75 -6.54 -4.44
N LEU A 61 -12.05 -5.42 -4.56
CA LEU A 61 -10.94 -5.04 -3.70
C LEU A 61 -11.44 -4.34 -2.43
N THR A 62 -10.73 -4.58 -1.35
CA THR A 62 -10.88 -3.93 -0.06
C THR A 62 -9.51 -3.39 0.32
N GLU A 63 -9.46 -2.13 0.72
CA GLU A 63 -8.24 -1.50 1.20
C GLU A 63 -8.04 -1.85 2.68
N VAL A 64 -6.84 -2.29 3.03
CA VAL A 64 -6.40 -2.60 4.38
C VAL A 64 -4.98 -2.06 4.52
N ASP A 65 -4.77 -1.06 5.37
CA ASP A 65 -3.46 -0.44 5.62
C ASP A 65 -2.73 0.00 4.33
N GLY A 66 -3.45 0.72 3.46
CA GLY A 66 -2.92 1.19 2.16
C GLY A 66 -2.66 0.09 1.12
N LYS A 67 -3.02 -1.17 1.40
CA LYS A 67 -2.90 -2.30 0.47
C LYS A 67 -4.26 -2.80 0.04
N PHE A 68 -4.40 -3.18 -1.23
CA PHE A 68 -5.64 -3.75 -1.74
C PHE A 68 -5.64 -5.27 -1.65
N ILE A 69 -6.71 -5.87 -1.12
CA ILE A 69 -6.93 -7.31 -1.11
C ILE A 69 -8.30 -7.64 -1.68
N CYS A 70 -8.39 -8.63 -2.58
CA CYS A 70 -9.69 -9.05 -3.09
C CYS A 70 -10.43 -9.93 -2.08
N ARG A 71 -11.76 -9.91 -2.12
CA ARG A 71 -12.61 -10.74 -1.24
C ARG A 71 -12.24 -12.24 -1.27
N GLY A 72 -11.77 -12.74 -2.41
CA GLY A 72 -11.34 -14.13 -2.54
C GLY A 72 -10.11 -14.45 -1.71
N CYS A 73 -9.10 -13.58 -1.73
CA CYS A 73 -7.89 -13.74 -0.94
C CYS A 73 -8.14 -13.47 0.54
N ALA A 74 -8.95 -12.46 0.88
CA ALA A 74 -9.35 -12.20 2.27
C ALA A 74 -10.04 -13.42 2.90
N LYS A 75 -10.94 -14.09 2.17
CA LYS A 75 -11.57 -15.34 2.63
C LYS A 75 -10.57 -16.49 2.82
N LYS A 76 -9.60 -16.63 1.92
CA LYS A 76 -8.55 -17.67 2.04
C LYS A 76 -7.71 -17.44 3.29
N LEU A 77 -7.26 -16.20 3.52
CA LEU A 77 -6.53 -15.82 4.73
C LEU A 77 -7.37 -16.12 5.99
N GLY A 78 -8.64 -15.68 6.02
CA GLY A 78 -9.52 -15.95 7.16
C GLY A 78 -9.70 -17.43 7.46
N ARG A 79 -9.75 -18.29 6.43
CA ARG A 79 -9.78 -19.75 6.62
C ARG A 79 -8.47 -20.30 7.16
N MET A 80 -7.32 -19.85 6.63
CA MET A 80 -6.01 -20.27 7.13
C MET A 80 -5.81 -19.96 8.62
N TYR A 81 -6.25 -18.79 9.08
CA TYR A 81 -6.21 -18.43 10.50
C TYR A 81 -7.27 -19.18 11.32
N ALA A 82 -8.45 -19.45 10.77
CA ALA A 82 -9.50 -20.21 11.46
C ALA A 82 -9.16 -21.71 11.60
N ASP A 83 -8.47 -22.29 10.62
CA ASP A 83 -8.02 -23.69 10.61
C ASP A 83 -6.76 -23.88 11.50
N GLN A 84 -6.02 -22.82 11.82
CA GLN A 84 -4.95 -22.79 12.82
C GLN A 84 -5.44 -22.83 14.29
N LYS A 85 -6.70 -23.21 14.53
CA LYS A 85 -7.27 -23.42 15.88
C LYS A 85 -6.65 -24.55 16.71
N THR A 86 -5.48 -25.08 16.32
CA THR A 86 -4.63 -25.94 17.16
C THR A 86 -3.19 -25.45 17.22
N ILE A 87 -2.98 -24.14 17.33
CA ILE A 87 -1.83 -23.64 18.09
C ILE A 87 -2.44 -22.76 19.19
N PRO A 88 -2.40 -23.18 20.46
CA PRO A 88 -2.80 -22.29 21.53
C PRO A 88 -1.89 -21.07 21.44
N PHE A 89 -2.48 -19.88 21.31
CA PHE A 89 -1.79 -18.71 21.84
C PHE A 89 -1.56 -19.03 23.32
N PRO A 90 -0.31 -19.11 23.79
CA PRO A 90 -0.08 -19.11 25.22
C PRO A 90 -0.62 -17.75 25.68
N GLU A 91 -1.68 -17.76 26.48
CA GLU A 91 -2.09 -16.58 27.26
C GLU A 91 -0.94 -16.17 28.23
N ASP A 92 0.07 -17.02 28.37
CA ASP A 92 1.27 -16.94 29.21
C ASP A 92 2.26 -15.81 28.89
N ILE A 93 2.11 -15.09 27.76
CA ILE A 93 3.01 -13.97 27.39
C ILE A 93 2.35 -12.60 27.65
N VAL A 94 1.01 -12.52 27.75
CA VAL A 94 0.32 -11.23 27.92
C VAL A 94 0.33 -10.75 29.37
N ASP A 95 0.41 -11.68 30.34
CA ASP A 95 0.49 -11.32 31.76
C ASP A 95 1.91 -10.88 32.19
N ASN A 96 2.96 -11.29 31.49
CA ASN A 96 4.36 -10.98 31.87
C ASN A 96 4.94 -9.69 31.26
N MET A 97 4.12 -8.86 30.59
CA MET A 97 4.59 -7.59 30.02
C MET A 97 3.82 -6.36 30.53
N ILE A 98 2.83 -6.54 31.41
CA ILE A 98 2.09 -5.44 32.05
C ILE A 98 2.69 -5.04 33.40
N GLU A 99 3.39 -5.94 34.11
CA GLU A 99 4.01 -5.61 35.42
C GLU A 99 5.31 -4.78 35.33
N ASN A 100 5.87 -4.52 34.14
CA ASN A 100 7.12 -3.75 34.01
C ASN A 100 6.96 -2.37 33.35
N TYR A 101 5.73 -1.88 33.13
CA TYR A 101 5.51 -0.55 32.53
C TYR A 101 5.21 0.56 33.56
N GLU A 102 4.93 0.23 34.83
CA GLU A 102 4.76 1.22 35.90
C GLU A 102 6.08 1.65 36.56
N ASP A 103 7.17 0.89 36.38
CA ASP A 103 8.49 1.20 36.96
C ASP A 103 9.40 2.10 36.09
N ILE A 104 8.96 2.52 34.89
CA ILE A 104 9.82 3.25 33.92
C ILE A 104 9.55 4.77 33.88
N ILE A 105 8.61 5.31 34.65
CA ILE A 105 8.46 6.78 34.80
C ILE A 105 8.75 7.21 36.24
N PRO A 106 10.03 7.49 36.59
CA PRO A 106 10.33 8.32 37.75
C PRO A 106 10.21 9.79 37.33
N GLY A 107 9.14 10.45 37.75
CA GLY A 107 9.02 11.90 37.57
C GLY A 107 7.58 12.38 37.56
N GLY A 108 7.03 12.57 38.76
CA GLY A 108 5.78 13.30 38.94
C GLY A 108 5.89 14.73 38.45
N ILE A 109 4.78 15.23 37.92
CA ILE A 109 4.45 16.65 37.93
C ILE A 109 3.18 16.77 38.76
N ASP A 110 3.33 17.33 39.97
CA ASP A 110 2.24 17.70 40.86
C ASP A 110 1.26 18.63 40.12
N GLU A 111 -0.01 18.24 40.02
CA GLU A 111 -1.05 19.03 39.35
C GLU A 111 -1.58 20.22 40.19
N ASP A 112 -0.99 20.53 41.35
CA ASP A 112 -1.55 21.51 42.30
C ASP A 112 -0.78 22.85 42.43
N GLN A 113 0.16 23.18 41.55
CA GLN A 113 0.80 24.52 41.57
C GLN A 113 1.05 25.12 40.19
N ALA A 114 0.06 25.82 39.62
CA ALA A 114 0.23 27.11 38.91
C ALA A 114 -1.04 27.52 38.12
N ILE A 115 -2.12 27.87 38.82
CA ILE A 115 -2.99 28.97 38.38
C ILE A 115 -2.97 30.01 39.49
N ALA A 116 -1.94 30.84 39.47
CA ALA A 116 -1.91 32.15 40.10
C ALA A 116 -0.92 33.02 39.33
N GLN A 117 -1.49 34.04 38.65
CA GLN A 117 -0.89 35.15 37.89
C GLN A 117 -0.65 34.91 36.39
#